data_AF-A0AAE0CN26-F1
#
_entry.id   AF-A0AAE0CN26-F1
#
_cell.length_a   1.000
_cell.length_b   1.000
_cell.length_c   1.000
_cell.angle_alpha   90.00
_cell.angle_beta   90.00
_cell.angle_gamma   90.00
#
_symmetry.space_group_name_H-M   'P 1'
#
loop_
_entity.id
_entity.type
_entity.pdbx_description
1 polymer ?
#
loop_
_entity_poly.entity_id
_entity_poly.type
_entity_poly.pdbx_seq_one_letter_code
_entity_poly.pdbx_strand_id
1 'polypeptide(L)'
;MVRFTDKWVEIEKLDDTIAAYARERLNETEKDARKLQVIHGRGEFHETMDICYKTWLVNITEKTCDCGQWQISGCPCMHAMAVMAYNRQHAHDFVHWYYSRKLSKSLIVGL
;
A
#
# COMPACT_ATOMS: atom_id res chain seq x y z
N MET A 1 -18.74 12.27 17.17
CA MET A 1 -19.44 11.39 16.21
C MET A 1 -19.55 12.15 14.90
N VAL A 2 -18.78 11.78 13.88
CA VAL A 2 -18.87 12.41 12.55
C VAL A 2 -20.12 11.88 11.88
N ARG A 3 -20.96 12.75 11.30
CA ARG A 3 -22.15 12.28 10.60
C ARG A 3 -21.73 11.57 9.31
N PHE A 4 -22.41 10.48 8.97
CA PHE A 4 -22.13 9.74 7.73
C PHE A 4 -22.19 10.66 6.50
N THR A 5 -23.06 11.68 6.50
CA THR A 5 -23.14 12.75 5.48
C THR A 5 -21.83 13.50 5.24
N ASP A 6 -21.07 13.79 6.29
CA ASP A 6 -19.86 14.62 6.19
C ASP A 6 -18.72 13.82 5.52
N LYS A 7 -18.69 12.51 5.75
CA LYS A 7 -17.73 11.58 5.14
C LYS A 7 -17.95 11.43 3.62
N TRP A 8 -19.18 11.57 3.11
CA TRP A 8 -19.46 11.53 1.67
C TRP A 8 -18.90 12.73 0.92
N VAL A 9 -19.07 13.92 1.48
CA VAL A 9 -18.56 15.17 0.92
C VAL A 9 -17.04 15.12 0.77
N GLU A 10 -16.34 14.42 1.67
CA GLU A 10 -14.90 14.19 1.57
C GLU A 10 -14.53 13.13 0.51
N ILE A 11 -15.26 12.03 0.43
CA ILE A 11 -15.01 10.95 -0.55
C ILE A 11 -15.28 11.43 -1.99
N GLU A 12 -16.27 12.31 -2.21
CA GLU A 12 -16.55 12.89 -3.53
C GLU A 12 -15.46 13.85 -4.00
N LYS A 13 -14.76 14.52 -3.07
CA LYS A 13 -13.64 15.41 -3.38
C LYS A 13 -12.35 14.65 -3.72
N LEU A 14 -12.24 13.38 -3.32
CA LEU A 14 -11.10 12.53 -3.62
C LEU A 14 -11.24 11.92 -5.02
N ASP A 15 -10.53 12.50 -6.00
CA ASP A 15 -10.45 11.98 -7.35
C ASP A 15 -9.44 10.82 -7.47
N ASP A 16 -9.64 9.79 -6.65
CA ASP A 16 -8.70 8.71 -6.52
C ASP A 16 -9.31 7.34 -6.76
N THR A 17 -8.51 6.42 -7.30
CA THR A 17 -8.94 5.05 -7.63
C THR A 17 -9.09 4.16 -6.39
N ILE A 18 -8.36 4.48 -5.33
CA ILE A 18 -8.34 3.76 -4.05
C ILE A 18 -9.04 4.56 -2.94
N ALA A 19 -9.56 3.86 -1.94
CA ALA A 19 -10.22 4.43 -0.78
C ALA A 19 -9.27 5.29 0.06
N ALA A 20 -9.82 6.32 0.71
CA ALA A 20 -9.08 7.26 1.56
C ALA A 20 -8.18 6.56 2.60
N TYR A 21 -8.72 5.52 3.26
CA TYR A 21 -7.97 4.72 4.23
C TYR A 21 -6.70 4.07 3.63
N ALA A 22 -6.81 3.47 2.44
CA ALA A 22 -5.67 2.83 1.80
C ALA A 22 -4.62 3.88 1.39
N ARG A 23 -5.07 5.03 0.87
CA ARG A 23 -4.18 6.15 0.55
C ARG A 23 -3.40 6.65 1.75
N GLU A 24 -4.10 6.90 2.86
CA GLU A 24 -3.47 7.39 4.08
C GLU A 24 -2.39 6.41 4.56
N ARG A 25 -2.70 5.11 4.56
CA ARG A 25 -1.76 4.05 4.91
C ARG A 25 -0.55 3.97 3.97
N LEU A 26 -0.74 4.18 2.67
CA LEU A 26 0.36 4.24 1.71
C LEU A 26 1.27 5.44 1.97
N ASN A 27 0.70 6.62 2.25
CA ASN A 27 1.47 7.83 2.54
C ASN A 27 2.32 7.69 3.81
N GLU A 28 1.81 7.00 4.84
CA GLU A 28 2.56 6.70 6.06
C GLU A 28 3.72 5.75 5.79
N THR A 29 3.43 4.62 5.12
CA THR A 29 4.43 3.59 4.83
C THR A 29 5.52 4.06 3.87
N GLU A 30 5.22 5.00 2.97
CA GLU A 30 6.20 5.63 2.08
C GLU A 30 7.32 6.34 2.85
N LYS A 31 6.99 7.02 3.97
CA LYS A 31 7.98 7.71 4.79
C LYS A 31 8.96 6.74 5.44
N ASP A 32 8.46 5.60 5.90
CA ASP A 32 9.29 4.56 6.49
C ASP A 32 10.12 3.80 5.46
N ALA A 33 9.58 3.61 4.26
CA ALA A 33 10.27 2.96 3.15
C ALA A 33 11.60 3.66 2.77
N ARG A 34 11.66 5.00 2.91
CA ARG A 34 12.86 5.80 2.62
C ARG A 34 14.07 5.46 3.51
N LYS A 35 13.86 4.76 4.62
CA LYS A 35 14.91 4.34 5.55
C LYS A 35 15.59 3.03 5.14
N LEU A 36 15.09 2.37 4.11
CA LEU A 36 15.53 1.04 3.68
C LEU A 36 16.45 1.13 2.48
N GLN A 37 17.46 0.27 2.45
CA GLN A 37 18.24 0.00 1.25
C GLN A 37 17.59 -1.13 0.45
N VAL A 38 17.45 -0.96 -0.86
CA VAL A 38 16.99 -2.01 -1.77
C VAL A 38 18.19 -2.68 -2.43
N ILE A 39 18.24 -4.00 -2.36
CA ILE A 39 19.21 -4.86 -2.99
C ILE A 39 18.45 -5.67 -4.04
N HIS A 40 18.76 -5.42 -5.32
CA HIS A 40 18.12 -6.14 -6.41
C HIS A 40 18.59 -7.60 -6.42
N GLY A 41 17.64 -8.53 -6.38
CA GLY A 41 17.88 -9.96 -6.40
C GLY A 41 17.91 -10.52 -7.84
N ARG A 42 17.41 -11.74 -8.03
CA ARG A 42 17.20 -12.33 -9.36
C ARG A 42 15.74 -12.20 -9.77
N GLY A 43 15.49 -11.59 -10.92
CA GLY A 43 14.14 -11.47 -11.50
C GLY A 43 13.22 -10.57 -10.68
N GLU A 44 12.06 -11.07 -10.29
CA GLU A 44 11.00 -10.32 -9.58
C GLU A 44 11.27 -10.15 -8.07
N PHE A 45 12.30 -10.81 -7.55
CA PHE A 45 12.65 -10.78 -6.13
C PHE A 45 13.61 -9.64 -5.81
N HIS A 46 13.30 -8.95 -4.72
CA HIS A 46 14.12 -7.87 -4.18
C HIS A 46 14.30 -8.07 -2.69
N GLU A 47 15.52 -7.87 -2.22
CA GLU A 47 15.80 -7.81 -0.79
C GLU A 47 15.78 -6.35 -0.35
N THR A 48 15.21 -6.10 0.83
CA THR A 48 15.32 -4.79 1.50
C THR A 48 16.06 -4.96 2.80
N MET A 49 16.88 -3.99 3.16
CA MET A 49 17.70 -4.00 4.36
C MET A 49 17.44 -2.74 5.20
N ASP A 50 17.21 -2.92 6.49
CA ASP A 50 17.08 -1.82 7.44
C ASP A 50 18.43 -1.39 8.04
N ILE A 51 18.42 -0.33 8.85
CA ILE A 51 19.61 0.20 9.53
C ILE A 51 20.27 -0.80 10.51
N CYS A 52 19.55 -1.84 10.90
CA CYS A 52 20.01 -2.92 11.78
C CYS A 52 20.53 -4.12 10.99
N TYR A 53 20.70 -3.99 9.66
CA TYR A 53 21.10 -5.05 8.73
C TYR A 53 20.11 -6.23 8.65
N LYS A 54 18.87 -6.05 9.11
CA LYS A 54 17.83 -7.06 8.93
C LYS A 54 17.30 -6.99 7.51
N THR A 55 17.23 -8.15 6.86
CA THR A 55 16.75 -8.26 5.49
C THR A 55 15.33 -8.81 5.41
N TRP A 56 14.61 -8.41 4.37
CA TRP A 56 13.28 -8.91 4.03
C TRP A 56 13.18 -9.13 2.53
N LEU A 57 12.70 -10.31 2.14
CA LEU A 57 12.42 -10.62 0.74
C LEU A 57 11.05 -10.06 0.35
N VAL A 58 11.01 -9.47 -0.84
CA VAL A 58 9.81 -8.91 -1.46
C VAL A 58 9.65 -9.54 -2.85
N ASN A 59 8.45 -10.03 -3.15
CA ASN A 59 8.04 -10.41 -4.49
C ASN A 59 6.88 -9.51 -4.93
N ILE A 60 7.17 -8.63 -5.89
CA ILE A 60 6.18 -7.66 -6.37
C ILE A 60 5.07 -8.34 -7.18
N THR A 61 5.43 -9.34 -7.98
CA THR A 61 4.48 -10.04 -8.86
C THR A 61 3.44 -10.82 -8.04
N GLU A 62 3.88 -11.52 -7.00
CA GLU A 62 2.98 -12.26 -6.10
C GLU A 62 2.35 -11.38 -5.01
N LYS A 63 2.76 -10.11 -4.90
CA LYS A 63 2.29 -9.17 -3.88
C LYS A 63 2.56 -9.67 -2.46
N THR A 64 3.76 -10.21 -2.24
CA THR A 64 4.18 -10.82 -0.96
C THR A 64 5.44 -10.17 -0.41
N CYS A 65 5.55 -10.18 0.92
CA CYS A 65 6.75 -9.79 1.64
C CYS A 65 6.91 -10.70 2.86
N ASP A 66 8.14 -11.03 3.22
CA ASP A 66 8.45 -11.85 4.40
C ASP A 66 7.88 -11.28 5.72
N CYS A 67 7.62 -9.98 5.79
CA CYS A 67 6.99 -9.39 6.98
C CYS A 67 5.49 -9.73 7.12
N GLY A 68 4.86 -10.33 6.10
CA GLY A 68 3.46 -10.77 6.11
C GLY A 68 2.41 -9.66 6.01
N GLN A 69 2.82 -8.40 6.20
CA GLN A 69 1.88 -7.27 6.29
C GLN A 69 1.11 -7.03 4.98
N TRP A 70 1.73 -7.28 3.83
CA TRP A 70 1.06 -7.08 2.55
C TRP A 70 -0.03 -8.14 2.32
N GLN A 71 0.27 -9.39 2.64
CA GLN A 71 -0.65 -10.51 2.51
C GLN A 71 -1.88 -10.36 3.43
N ILE A 72 -1.68 -9.86 4.65
CA ILE A 72 -2.75 -9.69 5.64
C ILE A 72 -3.59 -8.45 5.33
N SER A 73 -2.93 -7.31 5.08
CA SER A 73 -3.64 -6.03 4.94
C SER A 73 -4.14 -5.78 3.52
N GLY A 74 -3.63 -6.47 2.51
CA GLY A 74 -3.89 -6.17 1.11
C GLY A 74 -3.26 -4.85 0.62
N CYS A 75 -2.47 -4.17 1.46
CA CYS A 75 -1.76 -2.94 1.12
C CYS A 75 -0.24 -3.19 1.16
N PRO A 76 0.54 -2.64 0.21
CA PRO A 76 1.99 -2.67 0.26
C PRO A 76 2.55 -2.25 1.63
N CYS A 77 3.47 -3.04 2.18
CA CYS A 77 4.21 -2.71 3.40
C CYS A 77 5.39 -1.77 3.08
N MET A 78 6.07 -1.23 4.10
CA MET A 78 7.23 -0.35 3.88
C MET A 78 8.35 -0.98 3.03
N HIS A 79 8.57 -2.30 3.16
CA HIS A 79 9.55 -3.03 2.34
C HIS A 79 9.11 -3.04 0.86
N ALA A 80 7.86 -3.41 0.60
CA ALA A 80 7.30 -3.41 -0.74
C ALA A 80 7.30 -2.00 -1.36
N MET A 81 6.96 -0.98 -0.57
CA MET A 81 7.01 0.43 -0.98
C MET A 81 8.42 0.86 -1.39
N ALA A 82 9.46 0.42 -0.65
CA ALA A 82 10.85 0.73 -1.00
C ALA A 82 11.22 0.13 -2.36
N VAL A 83 10.82 -1.13 -2.60
CA VAL A 83 11.07 -1.80 -3.89
C VAL A 83 10.27 -1.15 -5.03
N MET A 84 9.02 -0.79 -4.81
CA MET A 84 8.20 -0.08 -5.81
C MET A 84 8.82 1.26 -6.17
N ALA A 85 9.31 2.02 -5.18
CA ALA A 85 10.01 3.28 -5.42
C ALA A 85 11.30 3.05 -6.24
N TYR A 86 12.07 2.01 -5.91
CA TYR A 86 13.25 1.60 -6.68
C TYR A 86 12.91 1.25 -8.14
N ASN A 87 11.80 0.54 -8.36
CA ASN A 87 11.31 0.15 -9.69
C ASN A 87 10.49 1.23 -10.41
N ARG A 88 10.32 2.42 -9.80
CA ARG A 88 9.48 3.52 -10.32
C ARG A 88 8.02 3.10 -10.59
N GLN A 89 7.49 2.24 -9.74
CA GLN A 89 6.11 1.75 -9.79
C GLN A 89 5.21 2.52 -8.82
N HIS A 90 3.96 2.73 -9.21
CA HIS A 90 2.97 3.37 -8.34
C HIS A 90 2.32 2.35 -7.41
N ALA A 91 2.51 2.51 -6.10
CA ALA A 91 1.98 1.59 -5.10
C ALA A 91 0.45 1.41 -5.14
N HIS A 92 -0.27 2.40 -5.68
CA HIS A 92 -1.73 2.36 -5.84
C HIS A 92 -2.18 1.17 -6.70
N ASP A 93 -1.36 0.77 -7.68
CA ASP A 93 -1.67 -0.33 -8.61
C ASP A 93 -1.55 -1.71 -7.94
N PHE A 94 -0.96 -1.75 -6.76
CA PHE A 94 -0.62 -2.95 -6.01
C PHE A 94 -1.52 -3.16 -4.78
N VAL A 95 -2.42 -2.23 -4.49
CA VAL A 95 -3.43 -2.35 -3.45
C VAL A 95 -4.49 -3.38 -3.86
N HIS A 96 -4.94 -4.18 -2.90
CA HIS A 96 -5.99 -5.17 -3.11
C HIS A 96 -7.32 -4.50 -3.54
N TRP A 97 -8.04 -5.15 -4.45
CA TRP A 97 -9.27 -4.61 -5.08
C TRP A 97 -10.36 -4.20 -4.09
N TYR A 98 -10.35 -4.80 -2.88
CA TYR A 98 -11.26 -4.47 -1.78
C TYR A 98 -11.21 -2.98 -1.41
N TYR A 99 -10.07 -2.32 -1.58
CA TYR A 99 -9.89 -0.90 -1.31
C TYR A 99 -10.21 -0.01 -2.52
N SER A 100 -10.79 -0.54 -3.60
CA SER A 100 -11.21 0.31 -4.72
C SER A 100 -12.32 1.28 -4.31
N ARG A 101 -12.30 2.50 -4.84
CA ARG A 101 -13.31 3.54 -4.57
C ARG A 101 -14.74 3.07 -4.89
N LYS A 102 -14.89 2.16 -5.87
CA LYS A 102 -16.20 1.62 -6.27
C LYS A 102 -16.84 0.80 -5.15
N LEU A 103 -16.07 -0.02 -4.44
CA LEU A 103 -16.57 -0.82 -3.32
C LEU A 103 -16.78 0.01 -2.06
N SER A 104 -15.91 0.97 -1.77
CA SER A 104 -16.12 1.85 -0.63
C SER A 104 -17.44 2.63 -0.75
N LYS A 105 -17.81 3.06 -1.96
CA LYS A 105 -19.13 3.66 -2.22
C LYS A 105 -20.26 2.64 -2.01
N SER A 106 -20.16 1.43 -2.56
CA SER A 106 -21.22 0.41 -2.44
C SER A 106 -21.51 -0.05 -1.01
N LEU A 107 -20.48 -0.20 -0.17
CA LEU A 107 -20.63 -0.67 1.21
C LEU A 107 -21.31 0.37 2.12
N ILE A 108 -21.20 1.66 1.79
CA ILE A 108 -21.78 2.73 2.59
C ILE A 108 -23.19 3.09 2.09
N VAL A 109 -23.53 2.86 0.80
CA VAL A 109 -24.92 3.04 0.29
C VAL A 109 -25.83 1.85 0.61
N GLY A 110 -25.26 0.66 0.83
CA GLY A 110 -26.02 -0.57 1.16
C GLY A 110 -26.38 -0.75 2.63
N LEU A 111 -26.10 0.24 3.49
CA LEU A 111 -26.45 0.30 4.92
C LEU A 111 -27.33 1.53 5.16
#